data_AF-A0A7S1K9Z7-F1
#
_entry.id   AF-A0A7S1K9Z7-F1
#
_cell.length_a   1.000
_cell.length_b   1.000
_cell.length_c   1.000
_cell.angle_alpha   90.00
_cell.angle_beta   90.00
_cell.angle_gamma   90.00
#
_symmetry.space_group_name_H-M   'P 1'
#
loop_
_entity.id
_entity.type
_entity.pdbx_description
1 polymer ?
#
loop_
_entity_poly.entity_id
_entity_poly.type
_entity_poly.pdbx_seq_one_letter_code
_entity_poly.pdbx_strand_id
1 'polypeptide(L)'
;IPVHVFEKDNSANTISQRTVQTRAHLKTDGYNYGEESVVYFIPPVTGKYSFYSTSDDSSKTHLSMSNDLSSMDKLTEIEDHCRDSDNYWYHETGQISSKKTLTANTPYLMRIEHTQHGGGAYFRL
;
A
#
# COMPACT_ATOMS: atom_id res chain seq x y z
N ILE A 1 -17.70 5.10 -4.59
CA ILE A 1 -18.07 3.87 -3.85
C ILE A 1 -17.29 3.91 -2.55
N PRO A 2 -17.91 3.86 -1.36
CA PRO A 2 -17.15 3.84 -0.12
C PRO A 2 -16.44 2.49 0.00
N VAL A 3 -15.12 2.51 0.20
CA VAL A 3 -14.35 1.30 0.49
C VAL A 3 -14.30 1.14 2.00
N HIS A 4 -14.97 0.09 2.49
CA HIS A 4 -14.83 -0.40 3.86
C HIS A 4 -13.53 -1.20 3.95
N VAL A 5 -12.62 -0.80 4.82
CA VAL A 5 -11.42 -1.58 5.15
C VAL A 5 -11.77 -2.47 6.33
N PHE A 6 -11.61 -3.79 6.16
CA PHE A 6 -11.81 -4.78 7.21
C PHE A 6 -10.53 -4.93 8.03
N GLU A 7 -10.62 -4.73 9.34
CA GLU A 7 -9.62 -5.19 10.30
C GLU A 7 -9.89 -6.65 10.67
N LYS A 8 -8.84 -7.45 10.82
CA LYS A 8 -8.90 -8.66 11.65
C LYS A 8 -8.34 -8.31 13.01
N ASP A 9 -9.24 -8.17 13.98
CA ASP A 9 -8.91 -8.05 15.40
C ASP A 9 -8.17 -9.31 15.87
N ASN A 10 -6.99 -9.12 16.47
CA ASN A 10 -6.76 -9.69 17.80
C ASN A 10 -5.68 -8.91 18.56
N SER A 11 -6.16 -8.04 19.45
CA SER A 11 -5.49 -7.55 20.67
C SER A 11 -4.24 -6.66 20.54
N ALA A 12 -4.44 -5.36 20.28
CA ALA A 12 -3.88 -4.23 21.06
C ALA A 12 -4.38 -2.88 20.50
N ASN A 13 -5.47 -2.39 21.12
CA ASN A 13 -6.16 -1.12 20.92
C ASN A 13 -5.28 0.11 20.65
N THR A 14 -5.34 0.67 19.44
CA THR A 14 -6.01 1.95 19.08
C THR A 14 -5.36 2.52 17.81
N ILE A 15 -5.89 2.20 16.63
CA ILE A 15 -5.48 2.89 15.38
C ILE A 15 -6.34 4.15 15.25
N SER A 16 -5.78 5.30 15.63
CA SER A 16 -6.42 6.60 15.40
C SER A 16 -6.38 6.92 13.91
N GLN A 17 -7.44 6.55 13.19
CA GLN A 17 -7.66 6.88 11.79
C GLN A 17 -7.78 8.41 11.61
N ARG A 18 -6.92 9.03 10.79
CA ARG A 18 -7.12 10.41 10.32
C ARG A 18 -7.08 10.45 8.78
N THR A 19 -8.24 10.80 8.24
CA THR A 19 -8.64 11.14 6.86
C THR A 19 -7.66 10.85 5.71
N VAL A 20 -8.09 9.97 4.82
CA VAL A 20 -7.46 9.61 3.53
C VAL A 20 -7.97 10.53 2.43
N GLN A 21 -7.07 11.14 1.64
CA GLN A 21 -7.42 11.67 0.32
C GLN A 21 -7.21 10.56 -0.70
N THR A 22 -8.31 10.00 -1.20
CA THR A 22 -8.31 9.06 -2.32
C THR A 22 -8.62 9.83 -3.60
N ARG A 23 -7.76 9.72 -4.61
CA ARG A 23 -7.99 10.29 -5.93
C ARG A 23 -8.11 9.13 -6.93
N ALA A 24 -9.34 8.66 -7.13
CA ALA A 24 -9.62 7.67 -8.17
C ALA A 24 -9.64 8.36 -9.54
N HIS A 25 -8.70 8.02 -10.43
CA HIS A 25 -8.77 8.44 -11.84
C HIS A 25 -9.57 7.40 -12.62
N LEU A 26 -10.87 7.66 -12.79
CA LEU A 26 -11.77 6.74 -13.49
C LEU A 26 -11.73 6.96 -15.01
N LYS A 27 -11.12 6.04 -15.73
CA LYS A 27 -11.64 5.58 -17.03
C LYS A 27 -11.93 4.10 -16.87
N THR A 28 -13.19 3.67 -16.94
CA THR A 28 -13.54 2.27 -16.66
C THR A 28 -14.59 1.76 -17.64
N ASP A 29 -14.21 0.75 -18.41
CA ASP A 29 -15.09 -0.32 -18.92
C ASP A 29 -15.23 -1.47 -17.89
N GLY A 30 -14.94 -1.20 -16.61
CA GLY A 30 -15.11 -2.11 -15.47
C GLY A 30 -13.92 -3.03 -15.21
N TYR A 31 -13.03 -3.20 -16.19
CA TYR A 31 -11.90 -4.13 -16.13
C TYR A 31 -10.52 -3.47 -16.19
N ASN A 32 -10.44 -2.21 -16.64
CA ASN A 32 -9.20 -1.46 -16.69
C ASN A 32 -9.34 -0.22 -15.82
N TYR A 33 -8.43 -0.02 -14.87
CA TYR A 33 -8.42 1.17 -14.02
C TYR A 33 -7.04 1.47 -13.45
N GLY A 34 -6.88 2.70 -12.99
CA GLY A 34 -5.77 3.09 -12.12
C GLY A 34 -6.32 3.79 -10.88
N GLU A 35 -5.78 3.47 -9.71
CA GLU A 35 -6.10 4.13 -8.45
C GLU A 35 -4.86 4.68 -7.76
N GLU A 36 -5.04 5.83 -7.11
CA GLU A 36 -4.04 6.43 -6.23
C GLU A 36 -4.69 6.71 -4.87
N SER A 37 -4.04 6.19 -3.82
CA SER A 37 -4.40 6.45 -2.43
C SER A 37 -3.24 7.16 -1.72
N VAL A 38 -3.55 8.26 -1.04
CA VAL A 38 -2.60 8.97 -0.17
C VAL A 38 -3.08 8.85 1.28
N VAL A 39 -2.27 8.18 2.10
CA VAL A 39 -2.60 7.80 3.49
C VAL A 39 -1.46 8.14 4.44
N TYR A 40 -1.71 8.09 5.75
CA TYR A 40 -0.65 8.09 6.75
C TYR A 40 -0.48 6.70 7.35
N PHE A 41 0.76 6.23 7.43
CA PHE A 41 1.15 5.12 8.29
C PHE A 41 1.65 5.66 9.63
N ILE A 42 1.07 5.18 10.73
CA ILE A 42 1.49 5.56 12.09
C ILE A 42 2.03 4.30 12.77
N PRO A 43 3.35 4.15 12.95
CA PRO A 43 3.92 2.96 13.56
C PRO A 43 3.54 2.92 15.04
N PRO A 44 3.09 1.77 15.56
CA PRO A 44 2.74 1.64 16.98
C PRO A 44 3.97 1.63 17.89
N VAL A 45 5.13 1.22 17.37
CA VAL A 45 6.40 1.15 18.11
C VAL A 45 7.56 1.71 17.29
N THR A 46 8.58 2.26 17.95
CA THR A 46 9.80 2.69 17.27
C THR A 46 10.61 1.46 16.86
N GLY A 47 11.01 1.39 15.59
CA GLY A 47 11.73 0.22 15.11
C GLY A 47 11.97 0.20 13.61
N LYS A 48 12.47 -0.94 13.13
CA LYS A 48 12.70 -1.20 11.71
C LYS A 48 11.51 -1.94 11.12
N TYR A 49 10.88 -1.35 10.12
CA TYR A 49 9.72 -1.90 9.42
C TYR A 49 10.12 -2.31 8.00
N SER A 50 9.65 -3.49 7.57
CA SER A 50 9.62 -3.89 6.17
C SER A 50 8.17 -3.92 5.73
N PHE A 51 7.89 -3.37 4.55
CA PHE A 51 6.57 -3.37 3.94
C PHE A 51 6.52 -4.45 2.88
N TYR A 52 5.38 -5.12 2.77
CA TYR A 52 5.14 -6.23 1.86
C TYR A 52 3.93 -5.88 1.02
N SER A 53 3.98 -6.05 -0.29
CA SER A 53 2.80 -5.86 -1.13
C SER A 53 2.61 -6.97 -2.15
N THR A 54 1.37 -7.12 -2.60
CA THR A 54 0.97 -8.01 -3.70
C THR A 54 -0.01 -7.27 -4.61
N SER A 55 0.01 -7.58 -5.90
CA SER A 55 -0.80 -6.89 -6.89
C SER A 55 -1.29 -7.83 -7.97
N ASP A 56 -2.45 -7.53 -8.54
CA ASP A 56 -2.90 -7.93 -9.88
C ASP A 56 -3.66 -6.71 -10.39
N ASP A 57 -3.19 -6.00 -11.41
CA ASP A 57 -1.96 -6.27 -12.17
C ASP A 57 -0.72 -5.66 -11.49
N SER A 58 -0.55 -4.34 -11.54
CA SER A 58 0.70 -3.67 -11.09
C SER A 58 0.45 -2.73 -9.92
N SER A 59 1.44 -2.57 -9.04
CA SER A 59 1.35 -1.62 -7.93
C SER A 59 2.69 -1.02 -7.54
N LYS A 60 2.64 0.18 -6.95
CA LYS A 60 3.80 0.88 -6.40
C LYS A 60 3.41 1.52 -5.08
N THR A 61 4.29 1.41 -4.09
CA THR A 61 4.09 2.11 -2.81
C THR A 61 5.30 2.95 -2.47
N HIS A 62 5.04 4.10 -1.86
CA HIS A 62 6.05 5.07 -1.48
C HIS A 62 5.77 5.61 -0.08
N LEU A 63 6.84 5.94 0.66
CA LEU A 63 6.77 6.53 2.00
C LEU A 63 7.62 7.78 2.06
N SER A 64 7.08 8.87 2.60
CA SER A 64 7.86 10.07 2.88
C SER A 64 8.38 10.06 4.32
N MET A 65 9.70 10.14 4.48
CA MET A 65 10.34 10.32 5.79
C MET A 65 10.19 11.75 6.33
N SER A 66 9.84 12.71 5.47
CA SER A 66 9.67 14.13 5.79
C SER A 66 8.22 14.60 5.75
N ASN A 67 7.26 13.70 5.51
CA ASN A 67 5.84 14.02 5.29
C ASN A 67 5.59 15.01 4.13
N ASP A 68 6.36 14.89 3.07
CA ASP A 68 6.26 15.70 1.84
C ASP A 68 5.98 14.79 0.63
N LEU A 69 4.91 15.05 -0.12
CA LEU A 69 4.56 14.30 -1.33
C LEU A 69 5.59 14.44 -2.45
N SER A 70 6.41 15.49 -2.44
CA SER A 70 7.47 15.70 -3.42
C SER A 70 8.74 14.91 -3.11
N SER A 71 8.85 14.35 -1.89
CA SER A 71 10.00 13.59 -1.42
C SER A 71 9.54 12.28 -0.78
N MET A 72 9.41 11.23 -1.61
CA MET A 72 8.96 9.91 -1.18
C MET A 72 9.95 8.84 -1.60
N ASP A 73 10.30 7.97 -0.66
CA ASP A 73 11.07 6.77 -0.93
C ASP A 73 10.16 5.67 -1.47
N LYS A 74 10.54 5.04 -2.57
CA LYS A 74 9.89 3.81 -3.03
C LYS A 74 10.07 2.69 -2.00
N LEU A 75 8.97 2.05 -1.63
CA LEU A 75 8.96 0.89 -0.74
C LEU A 75 8.86 -0.40 -1.55
N THR A 76 7.80 -0.55 -2.32
CA THR A 76 7.55 -1.72 -3.17
C THR A 76 7.15 -1.28 -4.58
N GLU A 77 7.47 -2.13 -5.55
CA GLU A 77 7.06 -1.97 -6.94
C GLU A 77 6.92 -3.36 -7.54
N ILE A 78 5.74 -3.61 -8.09
CA ILE A 78 5.34 -4.85 -8.71
C ILE A 78 4.81 -4.47 -10.08
N GLU A 79 5.45 -4.95 -11.14
CA GLU A 79 5.10 -4.57 -12.51
C GLU A 79 4.04 -5.49 -13.15
N ASP A 80 3.78 -6.66 -12.55
CA ASP A 80 2.81 -7.67 -13.03
C ASP A 80 2.15 -8.43 -11.87
N HIS A 81 1.08 -9.16 -12.17
CA HIS A 81 0.27 -9.86 -11.19
C HIS A 81 1.01 -10.97 -10.41
N CYS A 82 0.77 -11.05 -9.09
CA CYS A 82 1.39 -12.04 -8.19
C CYS A 82 0.58 -13.36 -8.13
N ARG A 83 0.71 -14.24 -9.13
CA ARG A 83 -0.06 -15.50 -9.22
C ARG A 83 0.67 -16.71 -8.62
N ASP A 84 0.54 -16.95 -7.30
CA ASP A 84 0.79 -18.29 -6.75
C ASP A 84 0.12 -18.49 -5.38
N SER A 85 -0.45 -19.66 -5.11
CA SER A 85 -1.10 -19.99 -3.83
C SER A 85 -0.12 -20.21 -2.68
N ASP A 86 1.14 -20.53 -2.98
CA ASP A 86 2.07 -21.08 -1.99
C ASP A 86 3.16 -20.10 -1.54
N ASN A 87 3.37 -18.98 -2.25
CA ASN A 87 4.37 -17.95 -1.89
C ASN A 87 3.98 -16.53 -2.35
N TYR A 88 2.80 -16.09 -1.92
CA TYR A 88 2.22 -14.79 -2.30
C TYR A 88 3.18 -13.60 -2.19
N TRP A 89 4.11 -13.59 -1.22
CA TRP A 89 5.00 -12.46 -0.93
C TRP A 89 6.37 -12.50 -1.62
N TYR A 90 6.69 -13.59 -2.32
CA TYR A 90 8.01 -13.84 -2.93
C TYR A 90 7.92 -14.26 -4.40
N HIS A 91 6.77 -14.04 -5.03
CA HIS A 91 6.53 -14.38 -6.43
C HIS A 91 7.25 -13.41 -7.37
N GLU A 92 7.05 -12.11 -7.13
CA GLU A 92 7.63 -11.04 -7.93
C GLU A 92 8.79 -10.34 -7.23
N THR A 93 9.68 -9.78 -8.04
CA THR A 93 10.69 -8.85 -7.51
C THR A 93 10.00 -7.57 -7.05
N GLY A 94 10.45 -7.00 -5.93
CA GLY A 94 9.97 -5.71 -5.44
C GLY A 94 8.72 -5.78 -4.55
N GLN A 95 8.25 -6.98 -4.20
CA GLN A 95 7.18 -7.18 -3.22
C GLN A 95 7.55 -6.80 -1.78
N ILE A 96 8.84 -6.72 -1.46
CA ILE A 96 9.32 -6.49 -0.09
C ILE A 96 10.28 -5.32 -0.06
N SER A 97 10.01 -4.34 0.80
CA SER A 97 10.87 -3.18 0.95
C SER A 97 12.15 -3.49 1.74
N SER A 98 13.19 -2.68 1.51
CA SER A 98 14.25 -2.54 2.51
C SER A 98 13.68 -1.99 3.83
N LYS A 99 14.39 -2.24 4.94
CA LYS A 99 13.94 -1.80 6.27
C LYS A 99 13.96 -0.27 6.37
N LYS A 100 12.86 0.33 6.83
CA LYS A 100 12.75 1.74 7.21
C LYS A 100 12.74 1.86 8.74
N THR A 101 13.55 2.78 9.28
CA THR A 101 13.53 3.08 10.72
C THR A 101 12.48 4.14 10.98
N LEU A 102 11.43 3.78 11.72
CA LEU A 102 10.28 4.64 12.00
C LEU A 102 10.11 4.84 13.51
N THR A 103 9.61 6.00 13.89
CA THR A 103 9.39 6.41 15.29
C THR A 103 7.93 6.23 15.67
N ALA A 104 7.67 5.57 16.81
CA ALA A 104 6.31 5.34 17.34
C ALA A 104 5.46 6.62 17.30
N ASN A 105 4.18 6.47 16.97
CA ASN A 105 3.19 7.55 16.95
C ASN A 105 3.52 8.73 16.02
N THR A 106 4.54 8.61 15.16
CA THR A 106 4.87 9.61 14.14
C THR A 106 4.16 9.26 12.85
N PRO A 107 3.28 10.12 12.30
CA PRO A 107 2.67 9.85 11.01
C PRO A 107 3.71 9.96 9.89
N TYR A 108 3.69 9.00 8.98
CA TYR A 108 4.49 9.00 7.75
C TYR A 108 3.56 8.93 6.54
N LEU A 109 3.65 9.92 5.67
CA LEU A 109 2.84 10.01 4.47
C LEU A 109 3.20 8.89 3.50
N MET A 110 2.20 8.21 2.96
CA MET A 110 2.36 7.09 2.06
C MET A 110 1.49 7.30 0.82
N ARG A 111 2.05 6.96 -0.34
CA ARG A 111 1.32 6.93 -1.61
C ARG A 111 1.29 5.49 -2.12
N ILE A 112 0.11 5.06 -2.54
CA ILE A 112 -0.15 3.74 -3.09
C ILE A 112 -0.77 3.94 -4.47
N GLU A 113 -0.19 3.31 -5.47
CA GLU A 113 -0.64 3.33 -6.86
C GLU A 113 -0.91 1.89 -7.29
N HIS A 114 -2.10 1.61 -7.83
CA HIS A 114 -2.48 0.29 -8.35
C HIS A 114 -3.12 0.44 -9.73
N THR A 115 -2.84 -0.51 -10.62
CA THR A 115 -3.44 -0.56 -11.96
C THR A 115 -3.98 -1.96 -12.25
N GLN A 116 -5.18 -2.00 -12.83
CA GLN A 116 -5.78 -3.20 -13.42
C GLN A 116 -5.84 -3.10 -14.94
N HIS A 117 -5.58 -4.23 -15.60
CA HIS A 117 -5.63 -4.50 -17.03
C HIS A 117 -6.37 -5.84 -17.29
N GLY A 118 -7.69 -5.87 -17.12
CA GLY A 118 -8.49 -7.08 -17.39
C GLY A 118 -8.48 -8.08 -16.25
N GLY A 119 -9.44 -9.01 -16.19
CA GLY A 119 -9.42 -10.07 -15.18
C GLY A 119 -9.84 -9.62 -13.77
N GLY A 120 -9.13 -10.11 -12.75
CA GLY A 120 -9.50 -9.97 -11.34
C GLY A 120 -8.59 -9.00 -10.61
N ALA A 121 -9.17 -7.97 -9.99
CA ALA A 121 -8.42 -6.95 -9.30
C ALA A 121 -8.08 -7.29 -7.85
N TYR A 122 -6.80 -7.15 -7.48
CA TYR A 122 -6.42 -7.11 -6.07
C TYR A 122 -5.15 -6.29 -5.81
N PHE A 123 -5.12 -5.68 -4.62
CA PHE A 123 -3.93 -5.09 -4.03
C PHE A 123 -3.92 -5.38 -2.52
N ARG A 124 -2.74 -5.67 -1.96
CA ARG A 124 -2.51 -5.81 -0.51
C ARG A 124 -1.19 -5.14 -0.12
N LEU A 125 -1.17 -4.51 1.05
CA LEU A 125 -0.01 -3.89 1.71
C LEU A 125 0.00 -4.21 3.19
#